data_AF-Q9U768-F1
#
_entry.id   AF-Q9U768-F1
#
_cell.length_a   1.000
_cell.length_b   1.000
_cell.length_c   1.000
_cell.angle_alpha   90.00
_cell.angle_beta   90.00
_cell.angle_gamma   90.00
#
_symmetry.space_group_name_H-M   'P 1'
#
loop_
_entity.id
_entity.type
_entity.pdbx_description
1 polymer ?
#
loop_
_entity_poly.entity_id
_entity_poly.type
_entity_poly.pdbx_seq_one_letter_code
_entity_poly.pdbx_strand_id
1 'polypeptide(L)'
;GDIVRGRDLFHGNPQESAQRKVLDEKLKEIFKEIHSDVMSTSGSNGRALQKRYKDTDNYYELREDWWALNRDQVWKAITCNAGGGNRYFRQTCGSGEWAKDKCRC
;
A
#
# COMPACT_ATOMS: atom_id res chain seq x y z
N GLY A 1 3.88 1.64 3.89
CA GLY A 1 2.64 1.69 3.11
C GLY A 1 2.35 3.09 2.61
N ASP A 2 2.52 4.12 3.45
CA ASP A 2 2.12 5.49 3.10
C ASP A 2 2.85 6.09 1.89
N ILE A 3 4.13 5.76 1.67
CA ILE A 3 4.85 6.17 0.47
C ILE A 3 4.17 5.64 -0.80
N VAL A 4 3.87 4.33 -0.86
CA VAL A 4 3.18 3.70 -2.01
C VAL A 4 1.81 4.33 -2.23
N ARG A 5 1.13 4.74 -1.16
CA ARG A 5 -0.20 5.33 -1.19
C ARG A 5 -0.22 6.85 -1.40
N GLY A 6 0.95 7.50 -1.46
CA GLY A 6 1.04 8.96 -1.56
C GLY A 6 0.56 9.70 -0.29
N ARG A 7 0.55 9.05 0.87
CA ARG A 7 0.14 9.63 2.17
C ARG A 7 1.31 9.97 3.10
N ASP A 8 2.55 9.78 2.64
CA ASP A 8 3.72 10.00 3.47
C ASP A 8 3.95 11.52 3.68
N LEU A 9 3.91 11.96 4.94
CA LEU A 9 4.01 13.37 5.33
C LEU A 9 5.46 13.84 5.58
N PHE A 10 6.45 12.97 5.38
CA PHE A 10 7.83 13.34 5.68
C PHE A 10 8.43 14.14 4.52
N HIS A 11 8.65 15.44 4.77
CA HIS A 11 9.22 16.36 3.79
C HIS A 11 10.77 16.38 3.77
N GLY A 12 11.40 15.88 4.84
CA GLY A 12 12.86 15.75 4.96
C GLY A 12 13.64 17.05 4.83
N ASN A 13 14.96 16.93 4.71
CA ASN A 13 15.83 18.03 4.32
C ASN A 13 15.73 18.31 2.80
N PRO A 14 16.29 19.41 2.26
CA PRO A 14 16.16 19.75 0.84
C PRO A 14 16.62 18.61 -0.11
N GLN A 15 17.68 17.88 0.23
CA GLN A 15 18.19 16.77 -0.57
C GLN A 15 17.23 15.57 -0.58
N GLU A 16 16.70 15.19 0.59
CA GLU A 16 15.70 14.13 0.71
C GLU A 16 14.40 14.50 0.00
N SER A 17 14.01 15.78 0.05
CA SER A 17 12.82 16.28 -0.64
C SER A 17 12.93 16.14 -2.16
N ALA A 18 14.13 16.38 -2.73
CA ALA A 18 14.38 16.22 -4.15
C ALA A 18 14.32 14.74 -4.57
N GLN A 19 14.92 13.84 -3.79
CA GLN A 19 14.86 12.39 -4.06
C GLN A 19 13.44 11.85 -3.95
N ARG A 20 12.64 12.37 -3.01
CA ARG A 20 11.22 12.02 -2.86
C ARG A 20 10.38 12.44 -4.05
N LYS A 21 10.62 13.62 -4.62
CA LYS A 21 9.95 14.02 -5.87
C LYS A 21 10.25 13.04 -6.99
N VAL A 22 11.51 12.65 -7.16
CA VAL A 22 11.88 11.64 -8.17
C VAL A 22 11.20 10.29 -7.91
N LEU A 23 11.11 9.87 -6.64
CA LEU A 23 10.40 8.64 -6.27
C LEU A 23 8.89 8.72 -6.57
N ASP A 24 8.24 9.82 -6.21
CA ASP A 24 6.80 9.98 -6.43
C ASP A 24 6.45 10.06 -7.92
N GLU A 25 7.27 10.74 -8.74
CA GLU A 25 7.10 10.76 -10.20
C GLU A 25 7.23 9.36 -10.80
N LYS A 26 8.24 8.56 -10.38
CA LYS A 26 8.35 7.16 -10.80
C LYS A 26 7.14 6.32 -10.38
N LEU A 27 6.63 6.53 -9.18
CA LEU A 27 5.41 5.85 -8.73
C LEU A 27 4.20 6.27 -9.58
N LYS A 28 4.07 7.55 -9.94
CA LYS A 28 3.00 8.02 -10.84
C LYS A 28 3.10 7.37 -12.22
N GLU A 29 4.30 7.27 -12.78
CA GLU A 29 4.52 6.57 -14.06
C GLU A 29 4.07 5.11 -14.00
N ILE A 30 4.49 4.37 -12.97
CA ILE A 30 4.08 2.96 -12.77
C ILE A 30 2.56 2.84 -12.62
N PHE A 31 1.94 3.67 -11.78
CA PHE A 31 0.49 3.59 -11.55
C PHE A 31 -0.34 4.08 -12.74
N LYS A 32 0.21 4.95 -13.60
CA LYS A 32 -0.39 5.30 -14.89
C LYS A 32 -0.45 4.09 -15.83
N GLU A 33 0.63 3.32 -15.92
CA GLU A 33 0.66 2.08 -16.71
C GLU A 33 -0.35 1.06 -16.17
N ILE A 34 -0.33 0.81 -14.85
CA ILE A 34 -1.28 -0.10 -14.20
C ILE A 34 -2.73 0.35 -14.41
N HIS A 35 -3.00 1.66 -14.30
CA HIS A 35 -4.33 2.19 -14.57
C HIS A 35 -4.75 1.91 -16.01
N SER A 36 -3.90 2.20 -16.99
CA SER A 36 -4.17 1.91 -18.40
C SER A 36 -4.48 0.42 -18.61
N ASP A 37 -3.68 -0.47 -18.04
CA ASP A 37 -3.86 -1.91 -18.15
C ASP A 37 -5.18 -2.37 -17.55
N VAL A 38 -5.47 -1.98 -16.30
CA VAL A 38 -6.72 -2.31 -15.59
C VAL A 38 -7.95 -1.83 -16.35
N MET A 39 -7.86 -0.66 -16.98
CA MET A 39 -8.95 -0.09 -17.78
C MET A 39 -9.11 -0.82 -19.10
N SER A 40 -8.02 -1.25 -19.75
CA SER A 40 -8.06 -2.03 -20.98
C SER A 40 -8.62 -3.44 -20.79
N THR A 41 -8.36 -4.06 -19.64
CA THR A 41 -8.82 -5.44 -19.31
C THR A 41 -10.15 -5.46 -18.55
N SER A 42 -10.79 -4.30 -18.38
CA SER A 42 -11.93 -4.13 -17.47
C SER A 42 -13.23 -4.83 -17.90
N GLY A 43 -13.38 -5.20 -19.18
CA GLY A 43 -14.57 -5.87 -19.70
C GLY A 43 -15.87 -5.16 -19.30
N SER A 44 -16.83 -5.89 -18.75
CA SER A 44 -18.11 -5.34 -18.26
C SER A 44 -17.97 -4.40 -17.06
N ASN A 45 -16.82 -4.42 -16.35
CA ASN A 45 -16.58 -3.60 -15.16
C ASN A 45 -16.05 -2.20 -15.49
N GLY A 46 -15.75 -1.90 -16.76
CA GLY A 46 -15.09 -0.64 -17.16
C GLY A 46 -15.78 0.62 -16.64
N ARG A 47 -17.11 0.69 -16.72
CA ARG A 47 -17.87 1.85 -16.20
C ARG A 47 -17.76 1.98 -14.66
N ALA A 48 -17.71 0.88 -13.93
CA ALA A 48 -17.54 0.90 -12.49
C ALA A 48 -16.12 1.32 -12.09
N LEU A 49 -15.11 0.84 -12.82
CA LEU A 49 -13.71 1.20 -12.60
C LEU A 49 -13.44 2.66 -12.95
N GLN A 50 -13.98 3.19 -14.06
CA GLN A 50 -13.96 4.63 -14.39
C GLN A 50 -14.55 5.49 -13.27
N LYS A 51 -15.61 5.02 -12.62
CA LYS A 51 -16.25 5.75 -11.51
C LYS A 51 -15.43 5.68 -10.22
N ARG A 52 -14.64 4.63 -10.02
CA ARG A 52 -13.80 4.43 -8.84
C ARG A 52 -12.45 5.14 -8.96
N TYR A 53 -11.75 4.89 -10.07
CA TYR A 53 -10.43 5.44 -10.38
C TYR A 53 -10.58 6.72 -11.18
N LYS A 54 -11.13 7.75 -10.53
CA LYS A 54 -11.33 9.07 -11.15
C LYS A 54 -10.08 9.93 -11.11
N ASP A 55 -9.24 9.74 -10.09
CA ASP A 55 -7.96 10.42 -9.98
C ASP A 55 -6.98 9.79 -10.97
N THR A 56 -6.71 10.51 -12.05
CA THR A 56 -5.73 10.14 -13.08
C THR A 56 -4.40 10.89 -12.92
N ASP A 57 -4.28 11.73 -11.90
CA ASP A 57 -3.07 12.52 -11.65
C ASP A 57 -2.18 11.79 -10.65
N ASN A 58 -2.75 11.35 -9.52
CA ASN A 58 -2.01 10.68 -8.45
C ASN A 58 -2.42 9.21 -8.26
N TYR A 59 -3.55 8.79 -8.83
CA TYR A 59 -4.06 7.43 -8.77
C TYR A 59 -4.33 6.94 -7.33
N TYR A 60 -4.79 7.82 -6.43
CA TYR A 60 -4.91 7.49 -5.01
C TYR A 60 -5.79 6.25 -4.73
N GLU A 61 -6.98 6.15 -5.34
CA GLU A 61 -7.86 5.00 -5.13
C GLU A 61 -7.23 3.69 -5.63
N LEU A 62 -6.55 3.73 -6.78
CA LEU A 62 -5.85 2.58 -7.33
C LEU A 62 -4.66 2.17 -6.45
N ARG A 63 -3.90 3.14 -5.92
CA ARG A 63 -2.78 2.90 -5.00
C ARG A 63 -3.24 2.27 -3.69
N GLU A 64 -4.36 2.73 -3.12
CA GLU A 64 -4.95 2.14 -1.92
C GLU A 64 -5.39 0.69 -2.15
N ASP A 65 -6.10 0.43 -3.25
CA ASP A 65 -6.59 -0.90 -3.58
C ASP A 65 -5.42 -1.87 -3.87
N TRP A 66 -4.42 -1.39 -4.59
CA TRP A 66 -3.19 -2.16 -4.83
C TRP A 66 -2.48 -2.49 -3.52
N TRP A 67 -2.33 -1.52 -2.61
CA TRP A 67 -1.72 -1.78 -1.31
C TRP A 67 -2.53 -2.75 -0.47
N ALA A 68 -3.87 -2.62 -0.45
CA ALA A 68 -4.75 -3.51 0.29
C ALA A 68 -4.64 -4.97 -0.19
N LEU A 69 -4.49 -5.20 -1.50
CA LEU A 69 -4.34 -6.54 -2.08
C LEU A 69 -2.95 -7.15 -1.85
N ASN A 70 -1.89 -6.33 -1.84
CA ASN A 70 -0.51 -6.82 -1.82
C ASN A 70 0.18 -6.71 -0.45
N ARG A 71 -0.43 -6.04 0.54
CA ARG A 71 0.18 -5.79 1.86
C ARG A 71 0.69 -7.06 2.56
N ASP A 72 0.00 -8.18 2.42
CA ASP A 72 0.37 -9.43 3.09
C ASP A 72 1.61 -10.06 2.45
N GLN A 73 1.71 -9.97 1.12
CA GLN A 73 2.88 -10.43 0.38
C GLN A 73 4.09 -9.54 0.67
N VAL A 74 3.89 -8.23 0.70
CA VAL A 74 4.93 -7.26 1.10
C VAL A 74 5.38 -7.53 2.53
N TRP A 75 4.46 -7.77 3.46
CA TRP A 75 4.79 -8.13 4.84
C TRP A 75 5.60 -9.41 4.91
N LYS A 76 5.18 -10.47 4.20
CA LYS A 76 5.92 -11.74 4.11
C LYS A 76 7.36 -11.54 3.63
N ALA A 77 7.56 -10.68 2.63
CA ALA A 77 8.90 -10.34 2.14
C ALA A 77 9.73 -9.59 3.17
N ILE A 78 9.15 -8.60 3.87
CA ILE A 78 9.81 -7.85 4.94
C ILE A 78 10.24 -8.79 6.09
N THR A 79 9.38 -9.74 6.45
CA THR A 79 9.64 -10.67 7.56
C THR A 79 10.39 -11.92 7.15
N CYS A 80 10.88 -12.03 5.91
CA CYS A 80 11.49 -13.26 5.39
C CYS A 80 12.65 -13.77 6.27
N ASN A 81 13.42 -12.85 6.86
CA ASN A 81 14.54 -13.15 7.75
C ASN A 81 14.26 -12.81 9.23
N ALA A 82 12.99 -12.65 9.60
CA ALA A 82 12.63 -12.41 10.99
C ALA A 82 12.89 -13.68 11.81
N GLY A 83 13.82 -13.60 12.78
CA GLY A 83 14.13 -14.72 13.66
C GLY A 83 12.93 -15.15 14.52
N GLY A 84 12.99 -16.38 15.06
CA GLY A 84 11.87 -16.98 15.79
C GLY A 84 11.35 -16.21 17.02
N GLY A 85 12.12 -15.25 17.54
CA GLY A 85 11.75 -14.32 18.61
C GLY A 85 11.12 -12.99 18.14
N ASN A 86 11.20 -12.67 16.84
CA ASN A 86 10.73 -11.40 16.27
C ASN A 86 9.25 -11.45 15.90
N ARG A 87 8.44 -12.06 16.76
CA ARG A 87 7.00 -12.20 16.55
C ARG A 87 6.31 -10.90 16.91
N TYR A 88 5.52 -10.41 15.96
CA TYR A 88 4.70 -9.23 16.19
C TYR A 88 3.50 -9.60 17.06
N PHE A 89 3.57 -9.32 18.36
CA PHE A 89 2.45 -9.50 19.28
C PHE A 89 1.72 -8.16 19.46
N ARG A 90 0.45 -8.13 19.05
CA ARG A 90 -0.49 -7.09 19.50
C ARG A 90 -1.33 -7.68 20.62
N GLN A 91 -1.27 -7.09 21.81
CA GLN A 91 -2.26 -7.38 22.84
C GLN A 91 -3.62 -6.96 22.27
N THR A 92 -4.55 -7.90 22.15
CA THR A 92 -5.94 -7.57 21.82
C THR A 92 -6.53 -6.81 23.00
N CYS A 93 -7.04 -5.60 22.77
CA CYS A 93 -7.73 -4.83 23.82
C CYS A 93 -8.93 -5.65 24.33
N GLY A 94 -8.94 -5.96 25.63
CA GLY A 94 -10.07 -6.64 26.26
C GLY A 94 -9.85 -7.03 27.72
N SER A 95 -8.66 -7.46 28.13
CA SER A 95 -8.46 -7.92 29.52
C SER A 95 -7.02 -7.92 30.05
N GLY A 96 -6.03 -7.37 29.33
CA GLY A 96 -4.63 -7.42 29.77
C GLY A 96 -4.02 -8.83 29.78
N GLU A 97 -4.73 -9.83 29.25
CA GLU A 97 -4.23 -11.20 29.09
C GLU A 97 -3.82 -11.49 27.65
N TRP A 98 -2.79 -12.34 27.51
CA TRP A 98 -2.21 -12.76 26.24
C TRP A 98 -3.17 -13.69 25.51
N ALA A 99 -3.52 -13.39 24.25
CA ALA A 99 -4.25 -14.33 23.40
C ALA A 99 -3.33 -15.53 23.08
N LYS A 100 -3.55 -16.66 23.75
CA LYS A 100 -2.65 -17.84 23.69
C LYS A 100 -2.84 -18.69 22.43
N ASP A 101 -4.02 -18.70 21.83
CA ASP A 101 -4.33 -19.76 20.84
C ASP A 101 -4.70 -19.26 19.45
N LYS A 102 -5.41 -18.13 19.28
CA LYS A 102 -5.72 -17.57 17.95
C LYS A 102 -5.95 -16.05 18.03
N CYS A 103 -5.04 -15.26 17.49
CA CYS A 103 -5.33 -13.87 17.16
C CYS A 103 -6.24 -13.86 15.93
N ARG A 104 -7.44 -13.28 16.03
CA ARG A 104 -8.21 -12.87 14.86
C ARG A 104 -7.98 -11.38 14.67
N CYS A 105 -7.47 -11.02 13.49
CA CYS A 105 -7.42 -9.64 13.01
C CYS A 105 -8.82 -9.15 12.64
#